data_AF-A0A1K1PI73-F1
#
_entry.id   AF-A0A1K1PI73-F1
#
_cell.length_a   1.000
_cell.length_b   1.000
_cell.length_c   1.000
_cell.angle_alpha   90.00
_cell.angle_beta   90.00
_cell.angle_gamma   90.00
#
_symmetry.space_group_name_H-M   'P 1'
#
loop_
_entity.id
_entity.type
_entity.pdbx_description
1 polymer ?
#
loop_
_entity_poly.entity_id
_entity_poly.type
_entity_poly.pdbx_seq_one_letter_code
_entity_poly.pdbx_strand_id
1 'polypeptide(L)'
;MCDIKTLSKKNTAQISHCMHCQTVFIWHNNLLLNFSPQDFQFFRETMNRQAFVDCCMVFPDGEERVIIHAPCKDISFTFTHDEFEDLRDAIDEALLLQQVYELIR
;
A
#
# COMPACT_ATOMS: atom_id res chain seq x y z
N MET A 1 -18.04 16.13 -6.94
CA MET A 1 -17.84 15.81 -5.50
C MET A 1 -17.03 14.52 -5.48
N CYS A 2 -15.84 14.46 -4.87
CA CYS A 2 -15.07 13.21 -4.85
C CYS A 2 -15.91 12.15 -4.10
N ASP A 3 -16.21 11.03 -4.75
CA ASP A 3 -16.89 9.87 -4.18
C ASP A 3 -15.83 8.82 -3.84
N ILE A 4 -15.48 8.74 -2.54
CA ILE A 4 -14.40 7.88 -2.04
C ILE A 4 -15.02 6.59 -1.52
N LYS A 5 -14.64 5.47 -2.14
CA LYS A 5 -15.06 4.14 -1.70
C LYS A 5 -13.91 3.42 -1.03
N THR A 6 -14.15 2.87 0.17
CA THR A 6 -13.19 1.96 0.80
C THR A 6 -13.14 0.67 0.01
N LEU A 7 -11.93 0.28 -0.39
CA LEU A 7 -11.68 -0.97 -1.10
C LEU A 7 -11.29 -2.06 -0.09
N SER A 8 -10.27 -1.83 0.73
CA SER A 8 -9.82 -2.80 1.73
C SER A 8 -9.54 -2.10 3.05
N LYS A 9 -9.70 -2.84 4.15
CA LYS A 9 -9.31 -2.43 5.49
C LYS A 9 -8.76 -3.63 6.25
N LYS A 10 -7.47 -3.57 6.61
CA LYS A 10 -6.77 -4.57 7.40
C LYS A 10 -5.96 -3.88 8.49
N ASN A 11 -6.30 -4.15 9.76
CA ASN A 11 -5.63 -3.56 10.93
C ASN A 11 -5.42 -2.03 10.80
N THR A 12 -4.19 -1.60 10.58
CA THR A 12 -3.77 -0.20 10.44
C THR A 12 -3.75 0.29 9.00
N ALA A 13 -3.89 -0.61 8.02
CA ALA A 13 -4.05 -0.34 6.59
C ALA A 13 -5.53 -0.09 6.22
N GLN A 14 -5.77 0.99 5.48
CA GLN A 14 -7.03 1.24 4.80
C GLN A 14 -6.75 1.77 3.39
N ILE A 15 -7.26 1.07 2.38
CA ILE A 15 -7.15 1.46 0.97
C ILE A 15 -8.51 1.95 0.49
N SER A 16 -8.52 3.13 -0.13
CA SER A 16 -9.73 3.75 -0.67
C SER A 16 -9.48 4.26 -2.07
N HIS A 17 -10.50 4.28 -2.92
CA HIS A 17 -10.39 4.76 -4.30
C HIS A 17 -11.47 5.80 -4.56
N CYS A 18 -11.04 6.94 -5.11
CA CYS A 18 -11.96 7.96 -5.58
C CYS A 18 -12.23 7.78 -7.07
N MET A 19 -13.45 7.39 -7.44
CA MET A 19 -13.83 7.13 -8.83
C MET A 19 -13.86 8.41 -9.69
N HIS A 20 -14.08 9.57 -9.06
CA HIS A 20 -14.12 10.86 -9.75
C HIS A 20 -12.71 11.43 -9.99
N CYS A 21 -11.85 11.27 -8.98
CA CYS A 21 -10.53 11.86 -8.92
C CYS A 21 -9.45 10.84 -9.38
N GLN A 22 -9.86 9.61 -9.74
CA GLN A 22 -9.05 8.44 -10.14
C GLN A 22 -7.81 8.23 -9.26
N THR A 23 -7.93 8.54 -7.97
CA THR A 23 -6.81 8.49 -7.03
C THR A 23 -7.06 7.37 -6.03
N VAL A 24 -6.05 6.52 -5.84
CA VAL A 24 -6.03 5.49 -4.79
C VAL A 24 -5.29 6.05 -3.58
N PHE A 25 -5.92 5.95 -2.42
CA PHE A 25 -5.41 6.39 -1.14
C PHE A 25 -5.06 5.16 -0.30
N ILE A 26 -3.81 5.04 0.13
CA ILE A 26 -3.41 4.08 1.16
C ILE A 26 -3.16 4.85 2.45
N TRP A 27 -3.93 4.53 3.47
CA TRP A 27 -3.69 4.94 4.85
C TRP A 27 -3.02 3.79 5.57
N HIS A 28 -1.86 4.01 6.18
CA HIS A 28 -1.19 3.00 7.00
C HIS A 28 -0.49 3.67 8.18
N ASN A 29 -1.01 3.47 9.40
CA ASN A 29 -0.59 4.20 10.60
C ASN A 29 -0.63 5.73 10.39
N ASN A 30 0.53 6.37 10.37
CA ASN A 30 0.73 7.81 10.16
C ASN A 30 1.05 8.19 8.70
N LEU A 31 0.98 7.22 7.78
CA LEU A 31 1.28 7.41 6.36
C LEU A 31 -0.01 7.56 5.56
N LEU A 32 -0.02 8.58 4.68
CA LEU A 32 -1.01 8.73 3.61
C LEU A 32 -0.27 8.74 2.28
N LEU A 33 -0.53 7.72 1.45
CA LEU A 33 0.03 7.60 0.12
C LEU A 33 -1.09 7.80 -0.91
N ASN A 34 -0.82 8.64 -1.90
CA ASN A 34 -1.74 8.94 -2.99
C ASN A 34 -1.12 8.44 -4.28
N PHE A 35 -1.84 7.56 -4.98
CA PHE A 35 -1.37 6.95 -6.22
C PHE A 35 -2.35 7.23 -7.35
N SER A 36 -1.81 7.43 -8.55
CA SER A 36 -2.57 7.14 -9.76
C SER A 36 -2.83 5.62 -9.87
N PRO A 37 -3.81 5.15 -10.65
CA PRO A 37 -4.06 3.71 -10.77
C PRO A 37 -2.84 2.95 -11.35
N GLN A 38 -2.07 3.61 -12.22
CA GLN A 38 -0.84 3.05 -12.78
C GLN A 38 0.25 2.95 -11.72
N ASP A 39 0.48 4.02 -10.95
CA ASP A 39 1.48 4.01 -9.87
C ASP A 39 1.13 2.99 -8.78
N PHE A 40 -0.16 2.79 -8.52
CA PHE A 40 -0.63 1.79 -7.56
C PHE A 40 -0.28 0.36 -8.01
N GLN A 41 -0.37 0.05 -9.31
CA GLN A 41 0.08 -1.24 -9.83
C GLN A 41 1.60 -1.40 -9.76
N PHE A 42 2.37 -0.37 -10.14
CA PHE A 42 3.83 -0.39 -10.00
C PHE A 42 4.26 -0.57 -8.55
N PHE A 43 3.56 0.07 -7.61
CA PHE A 43 3.78 -0.09 -6.18
C PHE A 43 3.57 -1.54 -5.76
N ARG A 44 2.45 -2.18 -6.16
CA ARG A 44 2.20 -3.62 -5.89
C ARG A 44 3.30 -4.52 -6.46
N GLU A 45 3.75 -4.28 -7.69
CA GLU A 45 4.85 -5.06 -8.28
C GLU A 45 6.15 -4.91 -7.50
N THR A 46 6.45 -3.69 -7.02
CA THR A 46 7.63 -3.39 -6.21
C THR A 46 7.57 -4.15 -4.88
N MET A 47 6.41 -4.12 -4.21
CA MET A 47 6.16 -4.86 -2.97
C MET A 47 6.36 -6.37 -3.16
N ASN A 48 5.87 -6.94 -4.27
CA ASN A 48 5.96 -8.38 -4.53
C ASN A 48 7.35 -8.86 -4.96
N ARG A 49 8.21 -7.96 -5.46
CA ARG A 49 9.62 -8.28 -5.79
C ARG A 49 10.51 -8.26 -4.55
N GLN A 50 10.09 -7.61 -3.47
CA GLN A 50 10.82 -7.56 -2.21
C GLN A 50 10.32 -8.68 -1.30
N ALA A 51 11.14 -9.71 -1.08
CA ALA A 51 10.91 -10.65 0.01
C ALA A 51 11.38 -10.00 1.32
N PHE A 52 10.51 -9.94 2.34
CA PHE A 52 10.83 -9.31 3.62
C PHE A 52 12.17 -9.82 4.19
N VAL A 53 12.36 -11.15 4.16
CA VAL A 53 13.54 -11.85 4.69
C VAL A 53 14.85 -11.45 3.98
N ASP A 54 14.77 -11.07 2.70
CA ASP A 54 15.96 -10.72 1.91
C ASP A 54 16.33 -9.23 2.02
N CYS A 55 15.43 -8.40 2.58
CA CYS A 55 15.53 -6.94 2.56
C CYS A 55 15.29 -6.28 3.94
N CYS A 56 15.18 -7.06 5.02
CA CYS A 56 15.00 -6.54 6.37
C CYS A 56 16.33 -6.18 7.04
N MET A 57 16.29 -5.19 7.92
CA MET A 57 17.39 -4.86 8.81
C MET A 57 16.88 -4.59 10.23
N VAL A 58 17.72 -4.88 11.22
CA VAL A 58 17.42 -4.60 12.63
C VAL A 58 17.62 -3.10 12.87
N PHE A 59 16.58 -2.44 13.36
CA PHE A 59 16.62 -1.02 13.71
C PHE A 59 17.20 -0.81 15.11
N PRO A 60 17.60 0.43 15.49
CA PRO A 60 18.20 0.70 16.80
C PRO A 60 17.33 0.37 18.02
N ASP A 61 16.02 0.17 17.82
CA ASP A 61 15.06 -0.27 18.83
C ASP A 61 14.96 -1.80 18.96
N GLY A 62 15.68 -2.55 18.13
CA GLY A 62 15.72 -4.01 18.14
C GLY A 62 14.67 -4.68 17.23
N GLU A 63 13.84 -3.91 16.55
CA GLU A 63 12.80 -4.43 15.66
C GLU A 63 13.34 -4.65 14.23
N GLU A 64 12.95 -5.77 13.60
CA GLU A 64 13.26 -6.04 12.20
C GLU A 64 12.27 -5.32 11.29
N ARG A 65 12.79 -4.49 10.38
CA ARG A 65 11.97 -3.75 9.43
C ARG A 65 12.52 -3.82 8.02
N VAL A 66 11.61 -3.93 7.05
CA VAL A 66 11.93 -3.74 5.62
C VAL A 66 11.88 -2.25 5.29
N ILE A 67 12.81 -1.79 4.45
CA ILE A 67 12.85 -0.41 3.98
C ILE A 67 12.35 -0.35 2.53
N ILE A 68 11.32 0.46 2.32
CA ILE A 68 10.75 0.74 1.00
C ILE A 68 11.03 2.19 0.66
N HIS A 69 11.85 2.41 -0.36
CA HIS A 69 12.18 3.76 -0.78
C HIS A 69 10.98 4.43 -1.45
N ALA A 70 10.60 5.61 -0.95
CA ALA A 70 9.59 6.43 -1.61
C ALA A 70 10.17 7.04 -2.91
N PRO A 71 9.32 7.53 -3.83
CA PRO A 71 9.78 8.26 -5.02
C PRO A 71 10.58 9.54 -4.69
N CYS A 72 10.44 10.07 -3.47
CA CYS A 72 11.30 11.13 -2.95
C CYS A 72 12.48 10.52 -2.16
N LYS A 73 13.71 10.96 -2.50
CA LYS A 73 14.96 10.41 -1.93
C LYS A 73 15.07 10.58 -0.42
N ASP A 74 14.37 11.55 0.15
CA ASP A 74 14.47 11.92 1.56
C ASP A 74 13.51 11.15 2.46
N ILE A 75 12.61 10.33 1.89
CA ILE A 75 11.63 9.55 2.64
C ILE A 75 11.78 8.08 2.27
N SER A 76 11.92 7.25 3.29
CA SER A 76 11.77 5.81 3.15
C SER A 76 10.73 5.33 4.15
N PHE A 77 9.91 4.39 3.74
CA PHE A 77 8.93 3.75 4.59
C PHE A 77 9.56 2.52 5.23
N THR A 78 9.23 2.28 6.49
CA THR A 78 9.76 1.16 7.25
C THR A 78 8.59 0.38 7.81
N PHE A 79 8.54 -0.91 7.55
CA PHE A 79 7.45 -1.77 7.99
C PHE A 79 8.02 -2.95 8.76
N THR A 80 7.38 -3.31 9.88
CA THR A 80 7.61 -4.62 10.49
C THR A 80 7.11 -5.73 9.55
N HIS A 81 7.44 -6.98 9.87
CA HIS A 81 6.98 -8.12 9.07
C HIS A 81 5.45 -8.13 8.95
N ASP A 82 4.74 -7.97 10.07
CA ASP A 82 3.28 -8.02 10.11
C ASP A 82 2.66 -6.83 9.36
N GLU A 83 3.22 -5.63 9.51
CA GLU A 83 2.77 -4.45 8.78
C GLU A 83 2.97 -4.59 7.26
N PHE A 84 4.09 -5.19 6.85
CA PHE A 84 4.40 -5.41 5.44
C PHE A 84 3.44 -6.42 4.81
N GLU A 85 3.19 -7.55 5.49
CA GLU A 85 2.26 -8.56 5.01
C GLU A 85 0.81 -8.04 5.00
N ASP A 86 0.36 -7.34 6.05
CA ASP A 86 -0.96 -6.70 6.09
C ASP A 86 -1.15 -5.71 4.93
N LEU A 87 -0.12 -4.92 4.62
CA LEU A 87 -0.15 -3.96 3.52
C LEU A 87 -0.24 -4.67 2.17
N ARG A 88 0.55 -5.73 1.94
CA ARG A 88 0.52 -6.52 0.70
C ARG A 88 -0.87 -7.13 0.48
N ASP A 89 -1.40 -7.73 1.52
CA ASP A 89 -2.71 -8.33 1.53
C ASP A 89 -3.83 -7.33 1.22
N ALA A 90 -3.78 -6.14 1.84
CA ALA A 90 -4.75 -5.08 1.60
C ALA A 90 -4.69 -4.56 0.15
N ILE A 91 -3.48 -4.46 -0.42
CA ILE A 91 -3.29 -4.06 -1.82
C ILE A 91 -3.90 -5.10 -2.77
N ASP A 92 -3.65 -6.38 -2.54
CA ASP A 92 -4.20 -7.45 -3.37
C ASP A 92 -5.74 -7.49 -3.33
N GLU A 93 -6.33 -7.34 -2.14
CA GLU A 93 -7.78 -7.22 -1.98
C GLU A 93 -8.34 -5.99 -2.70
N ALA A 94 -7.67 -4.85 -2.58
CA ALA A 94 -8.10 -3.61 -3.23
C ALA A 94 -8.07 -3.72 -4.76
N LEU A 95 -7.06 -4.39 -5.35
CA LEU A 95 -6.97 -4.63 -6.79
C LEU A 95 -8.07 -5.57 -7.29
N LEU A 96 -8.37 -6.62 -6.53
CA LEU A 96 -9.48 -7.52 -6.85
C LEU A 96 -10.81 -6.76 -6.86
N LEU A 97 -11.07 -5.92 -5.86
CA LEU A 97 -12.31 -5.14 -5.79
C LEU A 97 -12.38 -4.06 -6.87
N GLN A 98 -11.26 -3.45 -7.28
CA GLN A 98 -11.24 -2.56 -8.44
C GLN A 98 -11.71 -3.28 -9.70
N GLN A 99 -11.21 -4.49 -9.98
CA GLN A 99 -11.64 -5.29 -11.12
C GLN A 99 -13.13 -5.63 -11.06
N VAL A 100 -13.63 -6.00 -9.88
CA VAL A 100 -15.07 -6.27 -9.68
C VAL A 100 -15.92 -5.02 -9.98
N TYR A 101 -15.51 -3.85 -9.50
CA TYR A 101 -16.22 -2.60 -9.78
C TYR A 101 -16.15 -2.19 -11.26
N GLU A 102 -15.08 -2.53 -11.97
CA GLU A 102 -15.00 -2.33 -13.42
C GLU A 102 -15.96 -3.25 -14.19
N LEU A 103 -16.16 -4.49 -13.74
CA LEU A 103 -17.05 -5.47 -14.37
C LEU A 103 -18.54 -5.20 -14.11
N ILE A 104 -18.88 -4.58 -12.98
CA ILE A 104 -20.27 -4.23 -12.63
C ILE A 104 -20.72 -2.92 -13.30
N ARG A 105 -19.78 -2.19 -13.92
CA ARG A 105 -20.03 -0.92 -14.59
C ARG A 105 -20.65 -1.08 -15.97
#